data_AF-A0A5Q4GXT0-F1
#
_entry.id   AF-A0A5Q4GXT0-F1
#
_cell.length_a   1.000
_cell.length_b   1.000
_cell.length_c   1.000
_cell.angle_alpha   90.00
_cell.angle_beta   90.00
_cell.angle_gamma   90.00
#
_symmetry.space_group_name_H-M   'P 1'
#
loop_
_entity.id
_entity.type
_entity.pdbx_description
1 polymer ?
#
loop_
_entity_poly.entity_id
_entity_poly.type
_entity_poly.pdbx_seq_one_letter_code
_entity_poly.pdbx_strand_id
1 'polypeptide(L)'
;MQPRHYFLPVLFLLTGCAPKIEPETAAPIVETAFYREMRDLIHDHTERHFEQAEFFSPDPETTPDPVRWMAPLIVEELDPLQMEPSRLGRFGRLDIEPDGRLILDEDQPTVYHWQQEVEIDGTPRQQSTFLWFYAASDASEFPNWRGFRTVSDQRGFAIVWEVMSSEAPLRVLYVSEPTEKAARRQHGPPLPERRYTVEPCIQTHGDLVVARVVGDGPQPMGPFVYLDYPDRHISTLICRCEPSQVGSFPASHLYQLIDLEDADPAIRRVVIRTAMADSKTSIGVLRLPGG
;
A
#
# COMPACT_ATOMS: atom_id res chain seq x y z
N MET A 1 -6.26 -21.48 32.51
CA MET A 1 -6.05 -20.04 32.30
C MET A 1 -6.68 -19.68 30.97
N GLN A 2 -7.80 -18.96 31.00
CA GLN A 2 -8.55 -18.54 29.81
C GLN A 2 -7.95 -17.23 29.26
N PRO A 3 -7.90 -17.04 27.93
CA PRO A 3 -7.47 -15.77 27.34
C PRO A 3 -8.60 -14.73 27.47
N ARG A 4 -8.23 -13.53 27.92
CA ARG A 4 -9.11 -12.36 27.98
C ARG A 4 -9.16 -11.71 26.59
N HIS A 5 -10.29 -11.83 25.91
CA HIS A 5 -10.60 -10.99 24.74
C HIS A 5 -10.89 -9.56 25.22
N TYR A 6 -10.11 -8.60 24.74
CA TYR A 6 -10.42 -7.19 24.90
C TYR A 6 -11.44 -6.79 23.83
N PHE A 7 -12.70 -6.73 24.22
CA PHE A 7 -13.77 -6.09 23.44
C PHE A 7 -13.62 -4.55 23.56
N LEU A 8 -13.39 -3.87 22.45
CA LEU A 8 -13.61 -2.43 22.35
C LEU A 8 -15.13 -2.18 22.19
N PRO A 9 -15.72 -1.21 22.90
CA PRO A 9 -17.16 -0.94 22.78
C PRO A 9 -17.46 -0.22 21.46
N VAL A 10 -18.25 -0.87 20.61
CA VAL A 10 -18.93 -0.24 19.46
C VAL A 10 -20.09 0.59 20.01
N LEU A 11 -19.98 1.91 19.91
CA LEU A 11 -21.05 2.84 20.27
C LEU A 11 -22.06 2.89 19.11
N PHE A 12 -23.15 2.15 19.22
CA PHE A 12 -24.33 2.31 18.37
C PHE A 12 -25.16 3.51 18.88
N LEU A 13 -25.32 4.53 18.04
CA LEU A 13 -26.40 5.52 18.16
C LEU A 13 -27.27 5.41 16.91
N LEU A 14 -28.54 5.06 17.13
CA LEU A 14 -29.59 4.99 16.13
C LEU A 14 -30.38 6.31 16.08
N THR A 15 -30.92 6.58 14.89
CA THR A 15 -32.00 7.51 14.52
C THR A 15 -31.72 9.02 14.47
N GLY A 16 -31.71 9.55 13.24
CA GLY A 16 -31.95 10.95 12.91
C GLY A 16 -32.22 11.09 11.41
N CYS A 17 -33.26 11.84 11.04
CA CYS A 17 -33.81 11.98 9.67
C CYS A 17 -32.75 12.16 8.58
N ALA A 18 -32.98 11.53 7.42
CA ALA A 18 -32.15 11.70 6.22
C ALA A 18 -31.96 13.19 5.90
N PRO A 19 -30.72 13.71 5.85
CA PRO A 19 -30.49 15.05 5.36
C PRO A 19 -30.77 15.08 3.87
N LYS A 20 -31.42 16.16 3.46
CA LYS A 20 -31.64 16.57 2.07
C LYS A 20 -30.28 16.52 1.35
N ILE A 21 -30.16 15.69 0.31
CA ILE A 21 -28.97 15.65 -0.55
C ILE A 21 -28.88 17.01 -1.24
N GLU A 22 -28.03 17.88 -0.72
CA GLU A 22 -27.60 19.07 -1.46
C GLU A 22 -26.84 18.59 -2.71
N PRO A 23 -27.03 19.24 -3.87
CA PRO A 23 -26.28 18.88 -5.06
C PRO A 23 -24.79 19.03 -4.76
N GLU A 24 -24.07 17.92 -4.84
CA GLU A 24 -22.62 17.84 -4.73
C GLU A 24 -22.02 18.88 -5.68
N THR A 25 -21.43 19.93 -5.10
CA THR A 25 -20.93 21.07 -5.87
C THR A 25 -19.78 20.55 -6.73
N ALA A 26 -19.95 20.57 -8.06
CA ALA A 26 -18.94 20.08 -8.99
C ALA A 26 -17.59 20.76 -8.71
N ALA A 27 -16.53 19.95 -8.56
CA ALA A 27 -15.18 20.46 -8.35
C ALA A 27 -14.79 21.47 -9.46
N PRO A 28 -14.06 22.54 -9.13
CA PRO A 28 -13.66 23.54 -10.12
C PRO A 28 -12.83 22.90 -11.25
N ILE A 29 -13.09 23.32 -12.50
CA ILE A 29 -12.50 22.77 -13.73
C ILE A 29 -10.96 22.70 -13.69
N VAL A 30 -10.31 23.68 -13.04
CA VAL A 30 -8.84 23.75 -12.89
C VAL A 30 -8.29 22.58 -12.04
N GLU A 31 -9.03 22.17 -11.01
CA GLU A 31 -8.63 21.07 -10.13
C GLU A 31 -8.73 19.71 -10.85
N THR A 32 -9.71 19.58 -11.76
CA THR A 32 -9.87 18.36 -12.57
C THR A 32 -8.73 18.17 -13.58
N ALA A 33 -8.21 19.26 -14.15
CA ALA A 33 -7.07 19.20 -15.08
C ALA A 33 -5.79 18.73 -14.36
N PHE A 34 -5.53 19.25 -13.16
CA PHE A 34 -4.41 18.81 -12.32
C PHE A 34 -4.48 17.31 -12.00
N TYR A 35 -5.63 16.81 -11.55
CA TYR A 35 -5.79 15.38 -11.26
C TYR A 35 -5.62 14.50 -12.50
N ARG A 36 -6.01 14.98 -13.68
CA ARG A 36 -5.82 14.23 -14.93
C ARG A 36 -4.34 14.06 -15.25
N GLU A 37 -3.57 15.15 -15.21
CA GLU A 37 -2.13 15.13 -15.47
C GLU A 37 -1.41 14.21 -14.48
N MET A 38 -1.76 14.28 -13.20
CA MET A 38 -1.17 13.42 -12.18
C MET A 38 -1.54 11.93 -12.35
N ARG A 39 -2.77 11.64 -12.79
CA ARG A 39 -3.19 10.26 -13.09
C ARG A 39 -2.43 9.69 -14.29
N ASP A 40 -2.27 10.47 -15.35
CA ASP A 40 -1.51 10.08 -16.53
C ASP A 40 -0.04 9.81 -16.16
N LEU A 41 0.56 10.67 -15.32
CA LEU A 41 1.91 10.45 -14.81
C LEU A 41 2.02 9.13 -14.03
N ILE A 42 1.07 8.83 -13.14
CA ILE A 42 1.06 7.57 -12.36
C ILE A 42 0.94 6.37 -13.30
N HIS A 43 0.05 6.46 -14.28
CA HIS A 43 -0.13 5.43 -15.29
C HIS A 43 1.15 5.14 -16.06
N ASP A 44 1.84 6.17 -16.56
CA ASP A 44 3.09 6.02 -17.29
C ASP A 44 4.18 5.42 -16.39
N HIS A 45 4.23 5.85 -15.13
CA HIS A 45 5.22 5.39 -14.17
C HIS A 45 5.10 3.87 -13.89
N THR A 46 3.90 3.28 -13.99
CA THR A 46 3.72 1.83 -13.80
C THR A 46 4.39 0.96 -14.87
N GLU A 47 4.73 1.55 -16.03
CA GLU A 47 5.34 0.85 -17.18
C GLU A 47 6.87 0.95 -17.17
N ARG A 48 7.44 1.73 -16.24
CA ARG A 48 8.88 1.93 -16.10
C ARG A 48 9.61 0.60 -15.86
N HIS A 49 10.81 0.52 -16.42
CA HIS A 49 11.74 -0.59 -16.21
C HIS A 49 13.03 -0.07 -15.60
N PHE A 50 13.48 -0.72 -14.53
CA PHE A 50 14.74 -0.41 -13.88
C PHE A 50 15.88 -1.14 -14.59
N GLU A 51 16.97 -0.44 -14.85
CA GLU A 51 18.17 -1.10 -15.38
C GLU A 51 18.76 -2.05 -14.33
N GLN A 52 18.88 -1.54 -13.10
CA GLN A 52 19.37 -2.28 -11.94
C GLN A 52 18.55 -1.93 -10.70
N ALA A 53 18.39 -2.89 -9.80
CA ALA A 53 17.72 -2.69 -8.53
C ALA A 53 18.29 -3.60 -7.43
N GLU A 54 18.27 -3.15 -6.18
CA GLU A 54 18.42 -4.03 -5.03
C GLU A 54 17.13 -4.82 -4.78
N PHE A 55 17.29 -6.06 -4.36
CA PHE A 55 16.18 -6.95 -4.04
C PHE A 55 16.12 -7.24 -2.55
N PHE A 56 14.96 -7.08 -1.92
CA PHE A 56 14.73 -7.42 -0.52
C PHE A 56 13.57 -8.41 -0.38
N SER A 57 13.80 -9.49 0.36
CA SER A 57 12.80 -10.52 0.63
C SER A 57 12.70 -10.84 2.12
N PRO A 58 11.54 -11.32 2.61
CA PRO A 58 11.40 -11.67 4.01
C PRO A 58 12.35 -12.80 4.37
N ASP A 59 13.04 -12.66 5.50
CA ASP A 59 13.94 -13.67 6.03
C ASP A 59 13.16 -14.97 6.34
N PRO A 60 13.49 -16.09 5.69
CA PRO A 60 12.77 -17.36 5.89
C PRO A 60 12.98 -17.96 7.27
N GLU A 61 14.04 -17.59 8.00
CA GLU A 61 14.33 -18.14 9.34
C GLU A 61 13.48 -17.48 10.43
N THR A 62 13.11 -16.22 10.22
CA THR A 62 12.35 -15.42 11.20
C THR A 62 10.89 -15.23 10.83
N THR A 63 10.49 -15.58 9.60
CA THR A 63 9.12 -15.34 9.10
C THR A 63 8.35 -16.65 8.83
N PRO A 64 7.25 -16.92 9.57
CA PRO A 64 6.38 -18.07 9.31
C PRO A 64 5.77 -18.07 7.91
N ASP A 65 5.66 -19.27 7.32
CA ASP A 65 5.24 -19.49 5.93
C ASP A 65 3.96 -18.74 5.49
N PRO A 66 2.81 -18.76 6.20
CA PRO A 66 1.61 -18.14 5.65
C PRO A 66 1.74 -16.62 5.53
N VAL A 67 2.45 -15.97 6.46
CA VAL A 67 2.65 -14.51 6.42
C VAL A 67 3.76 -14.17 5.42
N ARG A 68 4.82 -14.99 5.35
CA ARG A 68 5.94 -14.82 4.40
C ARG A 68 5.47 -14.75 2.94
N TRP A 69 4.42 -15.51 2.61
CA TRP A 69 3.91 -15.58 1.25
C TRP A 69 3.18 -14.29 0.85
N MET A 70 2.50 -13.64 1.79
CA MET A 70 1.78 -12.38 1.58
C MET A 70 2.65 -11.13 1.74
N ALA A 71 3.84 -11.27 2.35
CA ALA A 71 4.78 -10.18 2.53
C ALA A 71 5.29 -9.64 1.18
N PRO A 72 5.69 -8.36 1.08
CA PRO A 72 6.22 -7.82 -0.15
C PRO A 72 7.57 -8.43 -0.55
N LEU A 73 7.83 -8.45 -1.84
CA LEU A 73 9.20 -8.51 -2.36
C LEU A 73 9.57 -7.10 -2.80
N ILE A 74 10.46 -6.43 -2.06
CA ILE A 74 10.78 -5.02 -2.27
C ILE A 74 11.92 -4.92 -3.28
N VAL A 75 11.76 -4.06 -4.27
CA VAL A 75 12.67 -3.82 -5.39
C VAL A 75 13.01 -2.34 -5.39
N GLU A 76 14.23 -1.98 -5.00
CA GLU A 76 14.66 -0.58 -4.94
C GLU A 76 15.60 -0.27 -6.11
N GLU A 77 15.22 0.68 -6.96
CA GLU A 77 16.06 1.12 -8.07
C GLU A 77 17.40 1.66 -7.56
N LEU A 78 18.48 1.29 -8.26
CA LEU A 78 19.80 1.83 -8.00
C LEU A 78 20.02 3.14 -8.74
N ASP A 79 20.82 4.03 -8.15
CA ASP A 79 21.31 5.22 -8.86
C ASP A 79 22.06 4.76 -10.12
N PRO A 80 21.62 5.15 -11.34
CA PRO A 80 22.26 4.72 -12.58
C PRO A 80 23.72 5.19 -12.72
N LEU A 81 24.15 6.16 -11.90
CA LEU A 81 25.51 6.67 -11.87
C LEU A 81 26.39 6.01 -10.79
N GLN A 82 25.81 5.28 -9.83
CA GLN A 82 26.57 4.54 -8.83
C GLN A 82 26.77 3.09 -9.27
N MET A 83 28.03 2.70 -9.39
CA MET A 83 28.40 1.33 -9.75
C MET A 83 28.29 0.33 -8.60
N GLU A 84 28.14 0.80 -7.35
CA GLU A 84 28.11 -0.06 -6.17
C GLU A 84 26.90 0.27 -5.28
N PRO A 85 26.17 -0.74 -4.78
CA PRO A 85 25.05 -0.55 -3.88
C PRO A 85 25.51 0.17 -2.60
N SER A 86 24.97 1.36 -2.36
CA SER A 86 25.28 2.12 -1.16
C SER A 86 24.50 1.55 0.03
N ARG A 87 25.15 1.40 1.19
CA ARG A 87 24.45 1.09 2.45
C ARG A 87 23.56 2.24 2.95
N LEU A 88 23.75 3.45 2.43
CA LEU A 88 23.10 4.66 2.93
C LEU A 88 21.65 4.73 2.46
N GLY A 89 20.76 4.96 3.42
CA GLY A 89 19.33 5.14 3.17
C GLY A 89 18.58 3.82 3.02
N ARG A 90 19.06 2.71 3.58
CA ARG A 90 18.22 1.51 3.61
C ARG A 90 17.03 1.73 4.54
N PHE A 91 15.93 1.03 4.28
CA PHE A 91 14.88 0.98 5.29
C PHE A 91 15.37 0.15 6.48
N GLY A 92 14.87 0.46 7.66
CA GLY A 92 15.43 -0.08 8.90
C GLY A 92 14.40 -0.38 9.97
N ARG A 93 14.90 -0.86 11.11
CA ARG A 93 14.10 -1.10 12.31
C ARG A 93 13.94 0.19 13.08
N LEU A 94 12.72 0.50 13.49
CA LEU A 94 12.47 1.58 14.44
C LEU A 94 12.87 1.16 15.85
N ASP A 95 13.61 2.01 16.52
CA ASP A 95 13.97 1.90 17.93
C ASP A 95 13.71 3.24 18.64
N ILE A 96 13.51 3.20 19.96
CA ILE A 96 13.32 4.41 20.78
C ILE A 96 14.48 4.52 21.76
N GLU A 97 15.20 5.63 21.70
CA GLU A 97 16.26 5.94 22.64
C GLU A 97 15.70 6.24 24.04
N PRO A 98 16.53 6.15 25.10
CA PRO A 98 16.09 6.41 26.48
C PRO A 98 15.47 7.80 26.72
N ASP A 99 15.80 8.79 25.87
CA ASP A 99 15.24 10.14 25.92
C ASP A 99 13.89 10.28 25.18
N GLY A 100 13.41 9.20 24.56
CA GLY A 100 12.17 9.14 23.81
C GLY A 100 12.30 9.46 22.32
N ARG A 101 13.52 9.74 21.82
CA ARG A 101 13.76 9.98 20.40
C ARG A 101 13.59 8.70 19.59
N LEU A 102 12.87 8.80 18.48
CA LEU A 102 12.75 7.71 17.52
C LEU A 102 14.00 7.68 16.64
N ILE A 103 14.64 6.53 16.55
CA ILE A 103 15.79 6.29 15.68
C ILE A 103 15.49 5.14 14.72
N LEU A 104 16.22 5.10 13.62
CA LEU A 104 16.15 4.03 12.63
C LEU A 104 17.49 3.29 12.61
N ASP A 105 17.45 1.99 12.87
CA ASP A 105 18.59 1.08 12.66
C ASP A 105 18.57 0.56 11.22
N GLU A 106 19.32 1.23 10.34
CA GLU A 106 19.45 0.89 8.91
C GLU A 106 20.23 -0.41 8.66
N ASP A 107 20.93 -0.95 9.66
CA ASP A 107 21.61 -2.26 9.55
C ASP A 107 20.62 -3.43 9.72
N GLN A 108 19.37 -3.16 10.12
CA GLN A 108 18.30 -4.14 10.28
C GLN A 108 17.08 -3.82 9.41
N PRO A 109 17.11 -4.13 8.10
CA PRO A 109 15.95 -3.99 7.23
C PRO A 109 14.73 -4.68 7.83
N THR A 110 13.66 -3.92 8.04
CA THR A 110 12.48 -4.36 8.78
C THR A 110 11.19 -3.90 8.10
N VAL A 111 10.25 -4.82 7.95
CA VAL A 111 8.88 -4.54 7.55
C VAL A 111 7.96 -4.88 8.71
N TYR A 112 7.12 -3.93 9.11
CA TYR A 112 6.08 -4.12 10.11
C TYR A 112 4.79 -4.57 9.43
N HIS A 113 4.12 -5.58 10.00
CA HIS A 113 2.89 -6.14 9.46
C HIS A 113 1.81 -6.30 10.52
N TRP A 114 0.56 -6.11 10.14
CA TRP A 114 -0.59 -6.55 10.94
C TRP A 114 -1.80 -6.84 10.05
N GLN A 115 -2.77 -7.56 10.61
CA GLN A 115 -4.02 -7.89 9.96
C GLN A 115 -5.22 -7.36 10.75
N GLN A 116 -6.30 -7.07 10.03
CA GLN A 116 -7.59 -6.76 10.61
C GLN A 116 -8.72 -7.17 9.68
N GLU A 117 -9.91 -7.37 10.23
CA GLU A 117 -11.11 -7.55 9.42
C GLU A 117 -11.75 -6.18 9.13
N VAL A 118 -12.14 -5.98 7.87
CA VAL A 118 -12.86 -4.79 7.42
C VAL A 118 -14.12 -5.18 6.68
N GLU A 119 -15.17 -4.38 6.83
CA GLU A 119 -16.40 -4.58 6.06
C GLU A 119 -16.35 -3.74 4.77
N ILE A 120 -16.53 -4.39 3.62
CA ILE A 120 -16.62 -3.74 2.31
C ILE A 120 -17.91 -4.22 1.66
N ASP A 121 -18.81 -3.29 1.37
CA ASP A 121 -20.15 -3.56 0.83
C ASP A 121 -20.92 -4.62 1.64
N GLY A 122 -20.88 -4.53 2.97
CA GLY A 122 -21.52 -5.48 3.88
C GLY A 122 -20.85 -6.85 3.97
N THR A 123 -19.71 -7.05 3.30
CA THR A 123 -18.96 -8.30 3.32
C THR A 123 -17.70 -8.15 4.19
N PRO A 124 -17.52 -8.98 5.23
CA PRO A 124 -16.28 -9.00 5.99
C PRO A 124 -15.14 -9.53 5.12
N ARG A 125 -14.00 -8.83 5.15
CA ARG A 125 -12.80 -9.15 4.37
C ARG A 125 -11.55 -8.99 5.23
N GLN A 126 -10.55 -9.82 4.95
CA GLN A 126 -9.24 -9.67 5.57
C GLN A 126 -8.47 -8.54 4.91
N GLN A 127 -7.92 -7.65 5.73
CA GLN A 127 -6.99 -6.62 5.34
C GLN A 127 -5.63 -6.90 5.99
N SER A 128 -4.57 -6.90 5.19
CA SER A 128 -3.19 -6.97 5.69
C SER A 128 -2.48 -5.67 5.35
N THR A 129 -1.69 -5.14 6.29
CA THR A 129 -0.94 -3.90 6.09
C THR A 129 0.53 -4.14 6.32
N PHE A 130 1.38 -3.58 5.45
CA PHE A 130 2.83 -3.67 5.51
C PHE A 130 3.42 -2.25 5.45
N LEU A 131 4.26 -1.89 6.42
CA LEU A 131 4.99 -0.62 6.45
C LEU A 131 6.47 -0.82 6.74
N TRP A 132 7.30 0.03 6.15
CA TRP A 132 8.72 0.14 6.46
C TRP A 132 9.13 1.61 6.45
N PHE A 133 10.29 1.88 7.08
CA PHE A 133 10.72 3.22 7.42
C PHE A 133 12.13 3.50 6.91
N TYR A 134 12.34 4.69 6.39
CA TYR A 134 13.62 5.24 5.96
C TYR A 134 14.01 6.39 6.89
N ALA A 135 15.31 6.71 6.90
CA ALA A 135 15.81 7.84 7.65
C ALA A 135 15.02 9.11 7.26
N ALA A 136 14.74 9.94 8.26
CA ALA A 136 14.15 11.25 8.02
C ALA A 136 15.10 12.08 7.16
N SER A 137 14.55 12.90 6.25
CA SER A 137 15.32 14.03 5.73
C SER A 137 15.60 15.01 6.88
N ASP A 138 16.67 15.81 6.77
CA ASP A 138 17.15 16.73 7.83
C ASP A 138 16.08 17.69 8.40
N ALA A 139 14.91 17.80 7.77
CA ALA A 139 13.80 18.66 8.15
C ALA A 139 12.66 17.97 8.95
N SER A 140 12.67 16.64 9.11
CA SER A 140 11.56 15.91 9.74
C SER A 140 11.96 15.25 11.07
N GLU A 141 11.12 15.43 12.10
CA GLU A 141 11.22 14.70 13.37
C GLU A 141 10.75 13.23 13.25
N PHE A 142 10.04 12.89 12.17
CA PHE A 142 9.53 11.55 11.91
C PHE A 142 10.24 10.91 10.70
N PRO A 143 10.57 9.62 10.78
CA PRO A 143 11.14 8.89 9.65
C PRO A 143 10.18 8.89 8.47
N ASN A 144 10.75 8.97 7.27
CA ASN A 144 10.01 8.71 6.05
C ASN A 144 9.53 7.27 6.06
N TRP A 145 8.40 7.02 5.43
CA TRP A 145 7.80 5.70 5.45
C TRP A 145 7.08 5.40 4.15
N ARG A 146 7.06 4.11 3.82
CA ARG A 146 6.38 3.54 2.66
C ARG A 146 5.64 2.29 3.12
N GLY A 147 4.61 1.93 2.37
CA GLY A 147 3.84 0.76 2.70
C GLY A 147 2.75 0.52 1.68
N PHE A 148 2.03 -0.57 1.91
CA PHE A 148 0.76 -0.79 1.27
C PHE A 148 -0.14 -1.57 2.22
N ARG A 149 -1.43 -1.43 2.00
CA ARG A 149 -2.43 -2.31 2.58
C ARG A 149 -3.12 -3.07 1.47
N THR A 150 -3.43 -4.33 1.70
CA THR A 150 -4.13 -5.19 0.77
C THR A 150 -5.42 -5.67 1.40
N VAL A 151 -6.49 -5.74 0.61
CA VAL A 151 -7.71 -6.43 0.97
C VAL A 151 -7.82 -7.69 0.14
N SER A 152 -8.16 -8.80 0.79
CA SER A 152 -8.30 -10.10 0.14
C SER A 152 -9.76 -10.54 0.00
N ASP A 153 -10.01 -11.43 -0.95
CA ASP A 153 -11.24 -12.21 -1.03
C ASP A 153 -11.26 -13.35 0.02
N GLN A 154 -12.36 -14.10 0.07
CA GLN A 154 -12.54 -15.22 1.00
C GLN A 154 -11.56 -16.40 0.75
N ARG A 155 -10.89 -16.41 -0.40
CA ARG A 155 -9.88 -17.42 -0.77
C ARG A 155 -8.46 -16.94 -0.44
N GLY A 156 -8.32 -15.72 0.09
CA GLY A 156 -7.05 -15.11 0.46
C GLY A 156 -6.38 -14.31 -0.67
N PHE A 157 -6.94 -14.30 -1.88
CA PHE A 157 -6.36 -13.55 -3.00
C PHE A 157 -6.59 -12.06 -2.81
N ALA A 158 -5.55 -11.27 -2.99
CA ALA A 158 -5.66 -9.82 -2.96
C ALA A 158 -6.57 -9.34 -4.11
N ILE A 159 -7.53 -8.48 -3.76
CA ILE A 159 -8.46 -7.84 -4.72
C ILE A 159 -8.11 -6.38 -4.96
N VAL A 160 -7.54 -5.72 -3.95
CA VAL A 160 -7.11 -4.32 -3.99
C VAL A 160 -5.84 -4.18 -3.17
N TRP A 161 -4.87 -3.45 -3.69
CA TRP A 161 -3.74 -2.90 -2.93
C TRP A 161 -3.86 -1.38 -2.90
N GLU A 162 -3.69 -0.78 -1.74
CA GLU A 162 -3.63 0.66 -1.54
C GLU A 162 -2.21 1.01 -1.09
N VAL A 163 -1.54 1.85 -1.88
CA VAL A 163 -0.21 2.38 -1.55
C VAL A 163 -0.35 3.40 -0.44
N MET A 164 0.56 3.33 0.52
CA MET A 164 0.63 4.23 1.67
C MET A 164 2.02 4.87 1.74
N SER A 165 2.09 6.17 1.99
CA SER A 165 3.35 6.90 2.05
C SER A 165 3.20 8.19 2.87
N SER A 166 4.33 8.68 3.38
CA SER A 166 4.44 9.99 4.06
C SER A 166 4.19 11.18 3.14
N GLU A 167 4.29 10.99 1.81
CA GLU A 167 4.40 12.10 0.84
C GLU A 167 3.43 11.96 -0.35
N ALA A 168 2.47 11.02 -0.30
CA ALA A 168 1.62 10.75 -1.47
C ALA A 168 0.60 11.88 -1.73
N PRO A 169 0.65 12.56 -2.90
CA PRO A 169 -0.34 13.58 -3.26
C PRO A 169 -1.67 12.98 -3.72
N LEU A 170 -1.67 11.69 -4.12
CA LEU A 170 -2.85 10.95 -4.58
C LEU A 170 -2.94 9.61 -3.86
N ARG A 171 -4.18 9.12 -3.72
CA ARG A 171 -4.50 7.78 -3.24
C ARG A 171 -4.36 6.80 -4.40
N VAL A 172 -3.28 6.04 -4.38
CA VAL A 172 -2.91 5.13 -5.47
C VAL A 172 -3.33 3.71 -5.13
N LEU A 173 -4.18 3.14 -5.98
CA LEU A 173 -4.71 1.79 -5.83
C LEU A 173 -4.25 0.89 -6.98
N TYR A 174 -4.14 -0.38 -6.70
CA TYR A 174 -3.99 -1.45 -7.68
C TYR A 174 -5.14 -2.41 -7.48
N VAL A 175 -5.66 -2.99 -8.56
CA VAL A 175 -6.83 -3.86 -8.49
C VAL A 175 -6.52 -5.16 -9.21
N SER A 176 -6.99 -6.29 -8.68
CA SER A 176 -6.74 -7.57 -9.33
C SER A 176 -7.52 -7.71 -10.64
N GLU A 177 -6.94 -8.44 -11.61
CA GLU A 177 -7.59 -8.70 -12.89
C GLU A 177 -8.98 -9.34 -12.76
N PRO A 178 -9.21 -10.34 -11.87
CA PRO A 178 -10.56 -10.86 -11.63
C PRO A 178 -11.55 -9.79 -11.19
N THR A 179 -11.11 -8.84 -10.35
CA THR A 179 -11.95 -7.76 -9.82
C THR A 179 -12.35 -6.78 -10.92
N GLU A 180 -11.41 -6.32 -11.74
CA GLU A 180 -11.71 -5.46 -12.89
C GLU A 180 -12.59 -6.18 -13.93
N LYS A 181 -12.33 -7.47 -14.20
CA LYS A 181 -13.17 -8.28 -15.12
C LYS A 181 -14.60 -8.37 -14.61
N ALA A 182 -14.80 -8.60 -13.31
CA ALA A 182 -16.12 -8.67 -12.70
C ALA A 182 -16.83 -7.30 -12.71
N ALA A 183 -16.12 -6.22 -12.36
CA ALA A 183 -16.65 -4.86 -12.46
C ALA A 183 -17.09 -4.53 -13.89
N ARG A 184 -16.28 -4.89 -14.90
CA ARG A 184 -16.62 -4.69 -16.32
C ARG A 184 -17.88 -5.45 -16.75
N ARG A 185 -18.11 -6.67 -16.24
CA ARG A 185 -19.34 -7.43 -16.50
C ARG A 185 -20.57 -6.74 -15.88
N GLN A 186 -20.43 -6.18 -14.69
CA GLN A 186 -21.54 -5.58 -13.96
C GLN A 186 -21.85 -4.15 -14.41
N HIS A 187 -20.83 -3.36 -14.74
CA HIS A 187 -20.94 -1.93 -14.97
C HIS A 187 -20.68 -1.51 -16.42
N GLY A 188 -20.23 -2.44 -17.27
CA GLY A 188 -19.82 -2.14 -18.64
C GLY A 188 -18.36 -1.66 -18.72
N PRO A 189 -17.93 -1.17 -19.90
CA PRO A 189 -16.57 -0.67 -20.09
C PRO A 189 -16.27 0.56 -19.23
N PRO A 190 -14.98 0.93 -19.05
CA PRO A 190 -14.61 2.18 -18.40
C PRO A 190 -15.35 3.37 -19.03
N LEU A 191 -15.87 4.26 -18.18
CA LEU A 191 -16.47 5.52 -18.61
C LEU A 191 -15.37 6.47 -19.14
N PRO A 192 -15.74 7.53 -19.89
CA PRO A 192 -14.76 8.53 -20.33
C PRO A 192 -13.90 9.03 -19.16
N GLU A 193 -12.61 9.26 -19.43
CA GLU A 193 -11.62 9.74 -18.44
C GLU A 193 -11.25 8.74 -17.34
N ARG A 194 -11.64 7.47 -17.48
CA ARG A 194 -11.21 6.36 -16.63
C ARG A 194 -10.40 5.36 -17.43
N ARG A 195 -9.30 4.86 -16.86
CA ARG A 195 -8.52 3.77 -17.48
C ARG A 195 -9.17 2.42 -17.20
N TYR A 196 -9.76 2.26 -16.01
CA TYR A 196 -10.38 1.01 -15.55
C TYR A 196 -11.84 1.19 -15.14
N THR A 197 -12.63 0.11 -15.22
CA THR A 197 -14.07 0.16 -14.88
C THR A 197 -14.27 0.45 -13.39
N VAL A 198 -13.40 -0.10 -12.54
CA VAL A 198 -13.44 0.08 -11.08
C VAL A 198 -13.14 1.51 -10.60
N GLU A 199 -12.51 2.34 -11.44
CA GLU A 199 -12.13 3.70 -11.06
C GLU A 199 -13.37 4.56 -10.74
N PRO A 200 -13.28 5.43 -9.72
CA PRO A 200 -14.34 6.38 -9.41
C PRO A 200 -14.35 7.56 -10.39
N CYS A 201 -15.38 8.40 -10.27
CA CYS A 201 -15.47 9.61 -11.09
C CYS A 201 -14.37 10.62 -10.68
N ILE A 202 -13.63 11.17 -11.65
CA ILE A 202 -12.62 12.20 -11.39
C ILE A 202 -13.21 13.48 -10.78
N GLN A 203 -14.48 13.78 -11.06
CA GLN A 203 -15.15 14.98 -10.56
C GLN A 203 -15.47 14.90 -9.06
N THR A 204 -15.67 13.69 -8.53
CA THR A 204 -16.00 13.46 -7.11
C THR A 204 -14.82 12.89 -6.32
N HIS A 205 -13.91 12.18 -7.00
CA HIS A 205 -12.77 11.48 -6.40
C HIS A 205 -11.51 11.63 -7.27
N GLY A 206 -11.19 12.87 -7.65
CA GLY A 206 -10.01 13.18 -8.47
C GLY A 206 -8.70 12.77 -7.82
N ASP A 207 -8.66 12.77 -6.50
CA ASP A 207 -7.51 12.41 -5.66
C ASP A 207 -7.20 10.90 -5.61
N LEU A 208 -8.03 10.04 -6.21
CA LEU A 208 -7.86 8.59 -6.23
C LEU A 208 -7.59 8.09 -7.66
N VAL A 209 -6.63 7.19 -7.83
CA VAL A 209 -6.32 6.55 -9.12
C VAL A 209 -6.13 5.05 -8.95
N VAL A 210 -6.61 4.27 -9.92
CA VAL A 210 -6.24 2.85 -10.00
C VAL A 210 -5.06 2.77 -10.98
N ALA A 211 -3.85 2.75 -10.45
CA ALA A 211 -2.62 2.85 -11.24
C ALA A 211 -2.53 1.74 -12.28
N ARG A 212 -2.82 0.49 -11.87
CA ARG A 212 -2.71 -0.70 -12.70
C ARG A 212 -3.65 -1.82 -12.26
N VAL A 213 -4.06 -2.63 -13.22
CA VAL A 213 -4.66 -3.94 -12.98
C VAL A 213 -3.57 -5.00 -12.89
N VAL A 214 -3.50 -5.68 -11.75
CA VAL A 214 -2.47 -6.66 -11.43
C VAL A 214 -2.96 -8.06 -11.79
N GLY A 215 -2.10 -8.83 -12.45
CA GLY A 215 -2.41 -10.23 -12.78
C GLY A 215 -2.67 -11.07 -11.53
N ASP A 216 -3.39 -12.18 -11.69
CA ASP A 216 -3.59 -13.13 -10.60
C ASP A 216 -2.66 -14.33 -10.75
N GLY A 217 -2.08 -14.76 -9.64
CA GLY A 217 -1.24 -15.94 -9.57
C GLY A 217 -2.07 -17.22 -9.37
N PRO A 218 -1.47 -18.41 -9.49
CA PRO A 218 -2.14 -19.66 -9.14
C PRO A 218 -2.41 -19.78 -7.63
N GLN A 219 -1.78 -18.94 -6.80
CA GLN A 219 -1.84 -18.98 -5.33
C GLN A 219 -1.82 -17.55 -4.76
N PRO A 220 -2.42 -17.32 -3.57
CA PRO A 220 -2.31 -16.05 -2.85
C PRO A 220 -0.85 -15.74 -2.51
N MET A 221 -0.36 -14.60 -3.00
CA MET A 221 0.99 -14.12 -2.74
C MET A 221 1.01 -12.60 -2.66
N GLY A 222 1.96 -12.06 -1.89
CA GLY A 222 2.26 -10.64 -1.81
C GLY A 222 2.91 -10.13 -3.10
N PRO A 223 2.85 -8.82 -3.38
CA PRO A 223 3.35 -8.25 -4.62
C PRO A 223 4.88 -8.16 -4.64
N PHE A 224 5.46 -8.01 -5.83
CA PHE A 224 6.69 -7.23 -5.96
C PHE A 224 6.34 -5.75 -5.84
N VAL A 225 7.07 -5.01 -5.01
CA VAL A 225 6.92 -3.57 -4.79
C VAL A 225 8.14 -2.87 -5.36
N TYR A 226 7.94 -2.00 -6.36
CA TYR A 226 9.04 -1.30 -7.01
C TYR A 226 9.13 0.13 -6.47
N LEU A 227 10.32 0.54 -6.04
CA LEU A 227 10.60 1.86 -5.51
C LEU A 227 11.61 2.57 -6.41
N ASP A 228 11.29 3.80 -6.80
CA ASP A 228 12.17 4.60 -7.66
C ASP A 228 13.34 5.23 -6.90
N TYR A 229 14.42 5.52 -7.63
CA TYR A 229 15.49 6.38 -7.13
C TYR A 229 15.20 7.85 -7.52
N PRO A 230 15.52 8.85 -6.67
CA PRO A 230 16.08 8.73 -5.33
C PRO A 230 15.05 8.67 -4.19
N ASP A 231 13.79 9.02 -4.48
CA ASP A 231 12.79 9.34 -3.47
C ASP A 231 12.07 8.11 -2.89
N ARG A 232 12.29 6.94 -3.50
CA ARG A 232 11.72 5.65 -3.07
C ARG A 232 10.21 5.69 -3.02
N HIS A 233 9.59 6.40 -3.95
CA HIS A 233 8.16 6.32 -4.15
C HIS A 233 7.81 4.96 -4.74
N ILE A 234 6.69 4.38 -4.30
CA ILE A 234 6.21 3.13 -4.86
C ILE A 234 5.72 3.43 -6.29
N SER A 235 6.57 3.07 -7.23
CA SER A 235 6.42 3.28 -8.67
C SER A 235 5.37 2.35 -9.27
N THR A 236 5.42 1.08 -8.89
CA THR A 236 4.52 0.04 -9.38
C THR A 236 4.43 -1.14 -8.40
N LEU A 237 3.32 -1.86 -8.47
CA LEU A 237 3.11 -3.15 -7.83
C LEU A 237 2.74 -4.18 -8.90
N ILE A 238 3.35 -5.36 -8.85
CA ILE A 238 3.03 -6.47 -9.75
C ILE A 238 2.89 -7.79 -8.98
N CYS A 239 2.17 -8.74 -9.56
CA CYS A 239 2.13 -10.12 -9.09
C CYS A 239 3.53 -10.73 -9.19
N ARG A 240 3.87 -11.65 -8.27
CA ARG A 240 5.10 -12.46 -8.40
C ARG A 240 5.14 -13.35 -9.64
N CYS A 241 3.99 -13.54 -10.27
CA CYS A 241 3.79 -14.30 -11.49
C CYS A 241 3.98 -13.47 -12.77
N GLU A 242 4.00 -12.14 -12.67
CA GLU A 242 4.24 -11.26 -13.82
C GLU A 242 5.74 -11.16 -14.13
N PRO A 243 6.12 -10.88 -15.39
CA PRO A 243 7.51 -10.62 -15.75
C PRO A 243 8.10 -9.48 -14.91
N SER A 244 9.32 -9.66 -14.43
CA SER A 244 10.04 -8.61 -13.70
C SER A 244 10.27 -7.38 -14.59
N GLN A 245 10.16 -6.19 -13.99
CA GLN A 245 10.48 -4.91 -14.62
C GLN A 245 11.91 -4.44 -14.27
N VAL A 246 12.83 -5.37 -13.97
CA VAL A 246 14.24 -5.08 -13.68
C VAL A 246 15.15 -5.84 -14.64
N GLY A 247 16.16 -5.15 -15.19
CA GLY A 247 17.19 -5.78 -16.02
C GLY A 247 18.12 -6.71 -15.25
N SER A 248 18.59 -6.29 -14.07
CA SER A 248 19.42 -7.11 -13.19
C SER A 248 19.31 -6.75 -11.70
N PHE A 249 19.57 -7.74 -10.85
CA PHE A 249 19.67 -7.58 -9.39
C PHE A 249 21.12 -7.81 -8.95
N PRO A 250 21.97 -6.77 -8.87
CA PRO A 250 23.36 -6.92 -8.44
C PRO A 250 23.47 -7.32 -6.95
N ALA A 251 22.45 -7.03 -6.14
CA ALA A 251 22.41 -7.39 -4.73
C ALA A 251 21.02 -7.88 -4.29
N SER A 252 21.04 -8.84 -3.38
CA SER A 252 19.86 -9.38 -2.70
C SER A 252 20.06 -9.36 -1.20
N HIS A 253 19.01 -8.97 -0.47
CA HIS A 253 19.01 -8.76 0.96
C HIS A 253 17.80 -9.43 1.60
N LEU A 254 17.94 -9.74 2.88
CA LEU A 254 16.85 -10.22 3.72
C LEU A 254 16.37 -9.09 4.61
N TYR A 255 15.06 -9.06 4.89
CA TYR A 255 14.48 -8.18 5.89
C TYR A 255 13.72 -8.99 6.94
N GLN A 256 13.63 -8.47 8.16
CA GLN A 256 12.80 -9.03 9.22
C GLN A 256 11.34 -8.61 9.03
N LEU A 257 10.42 -9.57 9.06
CA LEU A 257 8.99 -9.28 9.09
C LEU A 257 8.49 -9.34 10.53
N ILE A 258 8.18 -8.19 11.12
CA ILE A 258 7.72 -8.08 12.51
C ILE A 258 6.20 -7.97 12.51
N ASP A 259 5.53 -8.93 13.16
CA ASP A 259 4.13 -8.76 13.52
C ASP A 259 4.02 -7.63 14.55
N LEU A 260 3.14 -6.67 14.28
CA LEU A 260 2.98 -5.51 15.13
C LEU A 260 2.45 -5.87 16.52
N GLU A 261 1.83 -7.05 16.69
CA GLU A 261 1.47 -7.58 18.00
C GLU A 261 2.69 -7.96 18.85
N ASP A 262 3.80 -8.36 18.21
CA ASP A 262 5.05 -8.74 18.85
C ASP A 262 6.04 -7.57 19.01
N ALA A 263 5.77 -6.43 18.36
CA ALA A 263 6.59 -5.23 18.47
C ALA A 263 6.51 -4.57 19.85
N ASP A 264 7.54 -3.80 20.21
CA ASP A 264 7.51 -2.97 21.42
C ASP A 264 6.25 -2.07 21.45
N PRO A 265 5.53 -1.95 22.58
CA PRO A 265 4.28 -1.19 22.65
C PRO A 265 4.39 0.29 22.26
N ALA A 266 5.56 0.92 22.43
CA ALA A 266 5.80 2.28 21.96
C ALA A 266 5.99 2.32 20.44
N ILE A 267 6.76 1.39 19.87
CA ILE A 267 6.88 1.24 18.41
C ILE A 267 5.53 0.94 17.76
N ARG A 268 4.76 0.00 18.31
CA ARG A 268 3.40 -0.30 17.87
C ARG A 268 2.52 0.94 17.79
N ARG A 269 2.57 1.81 18.81
CA ARG A 269 1.79 3.06 18.82
C ARG A 269 2.22 4.03 17.73
N VAL A 270 3.53 4.12 17.45
CA VAL A 270 4.06 4.94 16.35
C VAL A 270 3.55 4.42 15.01
N VAL A 271 3.74 3.12 14.72
CA VAL A 271 3.34 2.52 13.45
C VAL A 271 1.82 2.64 13.22
N ILE A 272 1.00 2.34 14.23
CA ILE A 272 -0.47 2.48 14.12
C ILE A 272 -0.83 3.95 13.85
N ARG A 273 -0.24 4.91 14.58
CA ARG A 273 -0.53 6.33 14.36
C ARG A 273 -0.17 6.75 12.93
N THR A 274 0.97 6.29 12.42
CA THR A 274 1.41 6.54 11.05
C THR A 274 0.40 5.99 10.04
N ALA A 275 -0.02 4.74 10.20
CA ALA A 275 -1.00 4.11 9.33
C ALA A 275 -2.38 4.77 9.40
N MET A 276 -2.80 5.21 10.59
CA MET A 276 -4.08 5.88 10.81
C MET A 276 -4.10 7.34 10.34
N ALA A 277 -2.96 8.02 10.29
CA ALA A 277 -2.90 9.36 9.69
C ALA A 277 -3.30 9.34 8.20
N ASP A 278 -3.16 8.17 7.56
CA ASP A 278 -3.55 7.88 6.17
C ASP A 278 -4.93 7.19 6.07
N SER A 279 -5.79 7.27 7.10
CA SER A 279 -7.01 6.44 7.22
C SER A 279 -8.22 6.85 6.36
N LYS A 280 -8.06 7.62 5.27
CA LYS A 280 -9.15 7.74 4.29
C LYS A 280 -9.23 6.42 3.53
N THR A 281 -9.92 5.42 4.07
CA THR A 281 -10.09 4.11 3.42
C THR A 281 -10.69 4.31 2.04
N SER A 282 -9.86 4.17 1.01
CA SER A 282 -10.23 4.49 -0.38
C SER A 282 -11.11 3.41 -1.02
N ILE A 283 -11.14 2.23 -0.42
CA ILE A 283 -11.76 1.04 -1.00
C ILE A 283 -13.28 1.18 -1.12
N GLY A 284 -13.94 1.85 -0.16
CA GLY A 284 -15.40 2.07 -0.20
C GLY A 284 -15.87 3.02 -1.31
N VAL A 285 -14.95 3.63 -2.05
CA VAL A 285 -15.23 4.53 -3.18
C VAL A 285 -15.09 3.82 -4.53
N LEU A 286 -14.44 2.66 -4.56
CA LEU A 286 -14.26 1.87 -5.78
C LEU A 286 -15.60 1.27 -6.25
N ARG A 287 -15.76 1.13 -7.56
CA ARG A 287 -16.89 0.41 -8.16
C ARG A 287 -16.60 -1.09 -8.19
N LEU A 288 -16.49 -1.68 -7.00
CA LEU A 288 -16.26 -3.11 -6.86
C LEU A 288 -17.51 -3.88 -7.31
N PRO A 289 -17.34 -5.08 -7.90
CA PRO A 289 -18.47 -5.94 -8.20
C PRO A 289 -19.20 -6.31 -6.90
N GLY A 290 -20.52 -6.38 -6.95
CA GLY A 290 -21.33 -6.88 -5.83
C GLY A 290 -20.97 -8.33 -5.53
N GLY A 291 -20.79 -8.65 -4.25
CA GLY A 291 -20.59 -10.03 -3.76
C GLY A 291 -21.82 -10.90 -3.96
#